data_AF-A0A7V5EXI9-F1
#
_entry.id   AF-A0A7V5EXI9-F1
#
_cell.length_a   1.000
_cell.length_b   1.000
_cell.length_c   1.000
_cell.angle_alpha   90.00
_cell.angle_beta   90.00
_cell.angle_gamma   90.00
#
_symmetry.space_group_name_H-M   'P 1'
#
loop_
_entity.id
_entity.type
_entity.pdbx_description
1 polymer ?
#
loop_
_entity_poly.entity_id
_entity_poly.type
_entity_poly.pdbx_seq_one_letter_code
_entity_poly.pdbx_strand_id
1 'polypeptide(L)' 'MGWEALIAVGRRPWLWAEALRAAAAMAPRRWWLRPPFLPLPDRRLVRWRLETAYGEVRPVAGEDLVAYLRWRRRQRRLRG' A
#
# COMPACT_ATOMS: atom_id res chain seq x y z
N MET A 1 -14.61 -2.19 -6.83
CA MET A 1 -13.42 -3.06 -6.76
C MET A 1 -12.19 -2.22 -7.15
N GLY A 2 -11.21 -2.05 -6.26
CA GLY A 2 -10.06 -1.13 -6.44
C GLY A 2 -8.82 -1.79 -7.09
N TRP A 3 -9.01 -2.55 -8.18
CA TRP A 3 -7.90 -3.22 -8.87
C TRP A 3 -7.07 -2.28 -9.73
N GLU A 4 -7.58 -1.10 -10.08
CA GLU A 4 -6.83 -0.06 -10.81
C GLU A 4 -5.55 0.33 -10.09
N ALA A 5 -5.59 0.39 -8.76
CA ALA A 5 -4.43 0.68 -7.94
C ALA A 5 -3.36 -0.43 -8.02
N LEU A 6 -3.79 -1.69 -8.07
CA LEU A 6 -2.88 -2.82 -8.26
C LEU A 6 -2.25 -2.80 -9.66
N ILE A 7 -3.03 -2.49 -10.70
CA ILE A 7 -2.53 -2.39 -12.08
C ILE A 7 -1.56 -1.22 -12.23
N ALA A 8 -1.88 -0.05 -11.66
CA ALA A 8 -1.04 1.14 -11.71
C ALA A 8 0.33 0.91 -11.05
N VAL A 9 0.36 0.18 -9.94
CA VAL A 9 1.61 -0.25 -9.28
C VAL A 9 2.31 -1.36 -10.07
N GLY A 10 1.55 -2.34 -10.60
CA GLY A 10 2.06 -3.43 -11.42
C GLY A 10 2.85 -2.94 -12.64
N ARG A 11 2.39 -1.86 -13.30
CA ARG A 11 3.09 -1.23 -14.43
C ARG A 11 4.38 -0.48 -14.06
N ARG A 12 4.72 -0.35 -12.76
CA ARG A 12 5.83 0.48 -12.26
C ARG A 12 6.75 -0.33 -11.34
N PRO A 13 7.68 -1.14 -11.89
CA PRO A 13 8.50 -2.08 -11.11
C PRO A 13 9.34 -1.40 -10.02
N TRP A 14 9.78 -0.17 -10.24
CA TRP A 14 10.55 0.60 -9.24
C TRP A 14 9.73 1.01 -8.00
N LEU A 15 8.41 0.87 -8.02
CA LEU A 15 7.52 1.11 -6.88
C LEU A 15 7.20 -0.18 -6.11
N TRP A 16 7.54 -1.35 -6.63
CA TRP A 16 7.16 -2.63 -6.01
C TRP A 16 7.80 -2.80 -4.64
N ALA A 17 9.10 -2.52 -4.50
CA ALA A 17 9.79 -2.57 -3.21
C ALA A 17 9.13 -1.63 -2.18
N GLU A 18 8.69 -0.46 -2.64
CA GLU A 18 8.06 0.56 -1.82
C GLU A 18 6.63 0.15 -1.44
N ALA A 19 5.91 -0.48 -2.36
CA ALA A 19 4.58 -1.08 -2.16
C ALA A 19 4.63 -2.26 -1.19
N LEU A 20 5.63 -3.13 -1.29
CA LEU A 20 5.83 -4.24 -0.36
C LEU A 20 6.18 -3.74 1.03
N ARG A 21 7.11 -2.78 1.16
CA ARG A 21 7.40 -2.12 2.45
C ARG A 21 6.19 -1.43 3.03
N ALA A 22 5.43 -0.78 2.15
CA ALA A 22 4.19 -0.09 2.48
C ALA A 22 3.17 -1.03 3.09
N ALA A 23 2.99 -2.19 2.46
CA ALA A 23 2.07 -3.22 2.88
C ALA A 23 2.59 -3.94 4.13
N ALA A 24 3.90 -4.22 4.22
CA ALA A 24 4.53 -4.83 5.39
C ALA A 24 4.40 -3.97 6.65
N ALA A 25 4.46 -2.64 6.50
CA ALA A 25 4.22 -1.71 7.61
C ALA A 25 2.76 -1.71 8.12
N MET A 26 1.83 -2.22 7.31
CA MET A 26 0.40 -2.35 7.64
C MET A 26 0.00 -3.81 7.91
N ALA A 27 0.88 -4.76 7.62
CA ALA A 27 0.61 -6.17 7.79
C ALA A 27 0.76 -6.54 9.28
N PRO A 28 -0.05 -7.50 9.77
CA PRO A 28 0.06 -7.99 11.14
C PRO A 28 1.43 -8.61 11.40
N ARG A 29 1.91 -8.55 12.65
CA ARG A 29 3.15 -9.25 13.08
C ARG A 29 3.03 -10.73 12.70
N ARG A 30 4.09 -11.32 12.14
CA ARG A 30 4.14 -12.73 11.69
C ARG A 30 3.37 -13.06 10.40
N TRP A 31 3.09 -12.08 9.53
CA TRP A 31 2.51 -12.35 8.21
C TRP A 31 3.32 -13.37 7.38
N TRP A 32 4.64 -13.40 7.55
CA TRP A 32 5.55 -14.35 6.89
C TRP A 32 5.47 -15.79 7.41
N LEU A 33 4.71 -16.06 8.48
CA LEU A 33 4.52 -17.42 9.02
C LEU A 33 3.26 -18.09 8.49
N ARG A 34 2.43 -17.38 7.72
CA ARG A 34 1.22 -17.94 7.12
C ARG A 34 1.25 -17.77 5.61
N PRO A 35 1.00 -18.83 4.83
CA PRO A 35 0.77 -18.69 3.40
C PRO A 35 -0.41 -17.71 3.18
N PRO A 36 -0.34 -16.80 2.19
CA PRO A 36 0.52 -16.85 0.99
C PRO A 36 1.89 -16.14 1.12
N PHE A 37 2.42 -15.92 2.33
CA PHE A 37 3.74 -15.28 2.57
C PHE A 37 3.87 -13.87 1.94
N LEU A 38 2.74 -13.26 1.62
CA LEU A 38 2.67 -11.90 1.10
C LEU A 38 2.29 -10.97 2.25
N PRO A 39 2.91 -9.78 2.36
CA PRO A 39 2.50 -8.77 3.31
C PRO A 39 1.18 -8.15 2.84
N LEU A 40 0.07 -8.88 2.99
CA LEU A 40 -1.25 -8.37 2.66
C LEU A 40 -1.74 -7.52 3.84
N PRO A 41 -2.09 -6.24 3.61
CA PRO A 41 -2.61 -5.39 4.66
C PRO A 41 -3.99 -5.88 5.08
N ASP A 42 -4.26 -5.79 6.38
CA ASP A 42 -5.56 -6.19 6.93
C ASP A 42 -6.67 -5.30 6.33
N ARG A 43 -7.71 -5.93 5.76
CA ARG A 43 -8.81 -5.20 5.09
C ARG A 43 -9.58 -4.27 6.04
N ARG A 44 -9.69 -4.63 7.32
CA ARG A 44 -10.34 -3.81 8.35
C ARG A 44 -9.48 -2.59 8.68
N LEU A 45 -8.16 -2.77 8.77
CA LEU A 45 -7.23 -1.66 8.94
C LEU A 45 -7.25 -0.71 7.74
N VAL A 46 -7.23 -1.25 6.52
CA VAL A 46 -7.33 -0.44 5.29
C VAL A 46 -8.64 0.32 5.24
N ARG A 47 -9.77 -0.33 5.55
CA ARG A 47 -11.08 0.33 5.61
C ARG A 47 -11.07 1.50 6.60
N TRP A 48 -10.64 1.25 7.83
CA TRP A 48 -10.56 2.27 8.87
C TRP A 48 -9.67 3.44 8.45
N ARG A 49 -8.54 3.16 7.77
CA ARG A 49 -7.68 4.21 7.23
C ARG A 49 -8.33 5.03 6.12
N LEU A 50 -9.08 4.40 5.23
CA LEU A 50 -9.77 5.11 4.15
C LEU A 50 -10.87 6.01 4.72
N GLU A 51 -11.64 5.49 5.66
CA GLU A 51 -12.66 6.25 6.39
C GLU A 51 -12.04 7.46 7.13
N THR A 52 -10.89 7.26 7.80
CA THR A 52 -10.20 8.37 8.50
C THR A 52 -9.57 9.38 7.54
N ALA A 53 -9.03 8.94 6.39
CA ALA A 53 -8.31 9.81 5.47
C ALA A 53 -9.22 10.56 4.48
N TYR A 54 -10.33 9.94 4.08
CA TYR A 54 -11.21 10.46 3.03
C TYR A 54 -12.64 10.76 3.54
N GLY A 55 -12.97 10.41 4.79
CA GLY A 55 -14.33 10.53 5.33
C GLY A 55 -15.30 9.48 4.81
N GLU A 56 -14.89 8.65 3.85
CA GLU A 56 -15.70 7.60 3.24
C GLU A 56 -14.86 6.39 2.82
N VAL A 57 -15.49 5.22 2.79
CA VAL A 57 -14.85 3.98 2.29
C VAL A 57 -14.96 3.96 0.76
N ARG A 58 -14.10 4.74 0.09
CA ARG A 58 -13.99 4.76 -1.37
C ARG A 58 -12.83 3.90 -1.89
N PRO A 59 -12.92 3.35 -3.10
CA PRO A 59 -11.77 2.76 -3.79
C PRO A 59 -10.66 3.79 -3.94
N VAL A 60 -9.42 3.40 -3.64
CA VAL A 60 -8.24 4.25 -3.85
C VAL A 60 -7.99 4.34 -5.36
N ALA A 61 -7.91 5.56 -5.89
CA ALA A 61 -7.51 5.78 -7.27
C ALA A 61 -6.08 5.31 -7.49
N GLY A 62 -5.79 4.68 -8.63
CA GLY A 62 -4.45 4.15 -8.88
C GLY A 62 -3.36 5.23 -8.90
N GLU A 63 -3.72 6.44 -9.31
CA GLU A 63 -2.84 7.61 -9.33
C GLU A 63 -2.49 8.07 -7.91
N ASP A 64 -3.45 8.10 -6.99
CA ASP A 64 -3.23 8.45 -5.58
C ASP A 64 -2.29 7.45 -4.91
N LEU A 65 -2.48 6.15 -5.15
CA LEU A 65 -1.59 5.12 -4.60
C LEU A 65 -0.17 5.30 -5.14
N VAL A 66 -0.02 5.57 -6.43
CA VAL A 66 1.27 5.82 -7.07
C VAL A 66 1.94 7.08 -6.52
N ALA A 67 1.17 8.17 -6.34
CA ALA A 67 1.67 9.42 -5.76
C ALA A 67 2.17 9.19 -4.33
N TYR A 68 1.39 8.47 -3.52
CA TYR A 68 1.77 8.09 -2.16
C TYR A 68 3.05 7.24 -2.11
N LEU A 69 3.19 6.23 -2.97
CA LEU A 69 4.40 5.40 -3.03
C LEU A 69 5.63 6.19 -3.51
N ARG A 70 5.47 7.09 -4.47
CA ARG A 70 6.53 8.02 -4.90
C ARG A 70 6.97 8.92 -3.75
N TRP A 71 6.00 9.48 -3.01
CA TRP A 71 6.30 10.29 -1.84
C TRP A 71 7.06 9.48 -0.78
N ARG A 72 6.61 8.26 -0.45
CA ARG A 72 7.33 7.37 0.49
C ARG A 72 8.76 7.08 0.06
N ARG A 73 8.99 6.86 -1.24
CA ARG A 73 10.34 6.66 -1.79
C ARG A 73 11.21 7.89 -1.65
N ARG A 74 10.66 9.07 -1.92
CA ARG A 74 11.37 10.35 -1.75
C ARG A 74 11.73 10.58 -0.30
N GLN A 75 10.79 10.38 0.63
CA GLN A 75 11.03 10.51 2.06
C GLN A 75 12.13 9.57 2.57
N ARG A 76 12.19 8.33 2.07
CA ARG A 76 13.31 7.41 2.38
C ARG A 76 14.65 7.93 1.89
N ARG A 77 14.71 8.44 0.66
CA ARG A 77 15.95 9.01 0.09
C ARG A 77 16.43 10.27 0.81
N LEU A 78 15.53 11.02 1.44
CA LEU A 78 15.88 12.20 2.24
C LEU A 78 16.33 11.85 3.67
N ARG A 79 16.04 10.64 4.15
CA ARG A 79 16.33 10.20 5.52
C ARG A 79 17.56 9.28 5.64
N GLY A 80 18.17 8.91 4.51
CA GLY A 80 19.41 8.13 4.46
C GLY A 80 20.50 8.95 3.82
#